data_AF-A0A6V8F0U2-F1
#
_entry.id   AF-A0A6V8F0U2-F1
#
_cell.length_a   1.000
_cell.length_b   1.000
_cell.length_c   1.000
_cell.angle_alpha   90.00
_cell.angle_beta   90.00
_cell.angle_gamma   90.00
#
_symmetry.space_group_name_H-M   'P 1'
#
loop_
_entity.id
_entity.type
_entity.pdbx_description
1 polymer ?
#
loop_
_entity_poly.entity_id
_entity_poly.type
_entity_poly.pdbx_seq_one_letter_code
_entity_poly.pdbx_strand_id
1 'polypeptide(L)'
;MNFYDGCEWFCMSNETLDIKNEKEGLGWRISLSILVAVGWLVFLVLWLFFYAKNYAWEKNVAIFLLSLLLLTVILGVPWAYWAFKKQTTVEKEMWKQKGFQWRFWASIIIGLGAIIFLIYWFWALAQPYDIYQNLAIFIVALLIAGGLLAAMWAPWGMTHPLEHHHDHHVHDDDHGKE
;
A
#
# COMPACT_ATOMS: atom_id res chain seq x y z
N MET A 1 -28.37 -23.34 40.28
CA MET A 1 -27.25 -22.44 39.91
C MET A 1 -26.61 -23.05 38.69
N ASN A 2 -26.94 -22.53 37.51
CA ASN A 2 -26.57 -23.14 36.23
C ASN A 2 -25.18 -22.67 35.81
N PHE A 3 -24.33 -23.63 35.47
CA PHE A 3 -22.94 -23.44 35.02
C PHE A 3 -22.83 -22.74 33.66
N TYR A 4 -23.94 -22.55 32.94
CA TYR A 4 -23.97 -21.93 31.61
C TYR A 4 -23.98 -20.38 31.64
N ASP A 5 -24.41 -19.74 32.72
CA ASP A 5 -24.46 -18.26 32.78
C ASP A 5 -23.06 -17.63 32.88
N GLY A 6 -22.06 -18.34 33.42
CA GLY A 6 -20.72 -17.78 33.62
C GLY A 6 -19.92 -17.58 32.32
N CYS A 7 -20.22 -18.34 31.26
CA CYS A 7 -19.46 -18.29 30.01
C CYS A 7 -19.87 -17.09 29.14
N GLU A 8 -21.15 -16.72 29.11
CA GLU A 8 -21.64 -15.55 28.35
C GLU A 8 -21.04 -14.24 28.85
N TRP A 9 -20.99 -14.02 30.17
CA TRP A 9 -20.43 -12.77 30.73
C TRP A 9 -18.92 -12.64 30.45
N PHE A 10 -18.18 -13.74 30.56
CA PHE A 10 -16.74 -13.73 30.31
C PHE A 10 -16.44 -13.52 28.81
N CYS A 11 -17.14 -14.21 27.91
CA CYS A 11 -17.01 -14.01 26.46
C CYS A 11 -17.37 -12.58 26.04
N MET A 12 -18.47 -12.03 26.54
CA MET A 12 -18.93 -10.68 26.21
C MET A 12 -17.97 -9.59 26.74
N SER A 13 -17.32 -9.80 27.89
CA SER A 13 -16.30 -8.87 28.41
C SER A 13 -15.00 -8.87 27.60
N ASN A 14 -14.56 -10.03 27.10
CA ASN A 14 -13.37 -10.11 26.23
C ASN A 14 -13.64 -9.49 24.85
N GLU A 15 -14.80 -9.75 24.24
CA GLU A 15 -15.17 -9.16 22.96
C GLU A 15 -15.26 -7.62 23.02
N THR A 16 -15.82 -7.06 24.10
CA THR A 16 -15.92 -5.60 24.26
C THR A 16 -14.56 -4.93 24.49
N LEU A 17 -13.63 -5.59 25.18
CA LEU A 17 -12.25 -5.10 25.34
C LEU A 17 -11.47 -5.14 24.02
N ASP A 18 -11.63 -6.19 23.22
CA ASP A 18 -10.99 -6.30 21.90
C ASP A 18 -11.50 -5.24 20.92
N ILE A 19 -12.82 -5.00 20.86
CA ILE A 19 -13.41 -3.96 20.01
C ILE A 19 -12.91 -2.56 20.40
N LYS A 20 -12.73 -2.30 21.70
CA LYS A 20 -12.26 -1.00 22.18
C LYS A 20 -10.79 -0.77 21.80
N ASN A 21 -9.92 -1.75 22.04
CA ASN A 21 -8.50 -1.68 21.69
C ASN A 21 -8.29 -1.58 20.16
N GLU A 22 -9.13 -2.24 19.37
CA GLU A 22 -9.07 -2.16 17.90
C GLU A 22 -9.47 -0.76 17.39
N LYS A 23 -10.54 -0.18 17.94
CA LYS A 23 -10.99 1.18 17.59
C LYS A 23 -9.97 2.26 17.98
N GLU A 24 -9.31 2.12 19.13
CA GLU A 24 -8.26 3.04 19.57
C GLU A 24 -7.04 3.02 18.64
N GLY A 25 -6.64 1.83 18.16
CA GLY A 25 -5.54 1.68 17.19
C GLY A 25 -5.87 2.22 15.80
N LEU A 26 -7.13 2.17 15.37
CA LEU A 26 -7.58 2.65 14.06
C LEU A 26 -7.79 4.17 14.04
N GLY A 27 -8.41 4.72 15.10
CA GLY A 27 -8.87 6.10 15.14
C GLY A 27 -7.75 7.12 14.95
N TRP A 28 -6.61 6.95 15.62
CA TRP A 28 -5.51 7.92 15.51
C TRP A 28 -4.86 7.92 14.12
N ARG A 29 -4.80 6.77 13.42
CA ARG A 29 -4.21 6.67 12.08
C ARG A 29 -5.09 7.29 11.01
N ILE A 30 -6.41 7.13 11.15
CA ILE A 30 -7.38 7.81 10.28
C ILE A 30 -7.25 9.32 10.46
N SER A 31 -7.22 9.81 11.70
CA SER A 31 -7.00 11.24 11.99
C SER A 31 -5.67 11.75 11.44
N LEU A 32 -4.56 11.02 11.62
CA LEU A 32 -3.28 11.37 11.02
C LEU A 32 -3.37 11.44 9.50
N SER A 33 -4.04 10.47 8.87
CA SER A 33 -4.17 10.42 7.41
C SER A 33 -4.92 11.63 6.87
N ILE A 34 -6.01 12.03 7.55
CA ILE A 34 -6.77 13.24 7.21
C ILE A 34 -5.91 14.49 7.39
N LEU A 35 -5.24 14.65 8.54
CA LEU A 35 -4.39 15.82 8.82
C LEU A 35 -3.26 15.96 7.80
N VAL A 36 -2.60 14.85 7.48
CA VAL A 36 -1.50 14.83 6.51
C VAL A 36 -2.01 15.11 5.10
N ALA A 37 -3.15 14.54 4.69
CA ALA A 37 -3.75 14.80 3.39
C ALA A 37 -4.19 16.26 3.23
N VAL A 38 -4.86 16.83 4.24
CA VAL A 38 -5.27 18.24 4.25
C VAL A 38 -4.05 19.15 4.27
N GLY A 39 -3.05 18.85 5.11
CA GLY A 39 -1.78 19.59 5.14
C GLY A 39 -1.04 19.57 3.82
N TRP A 40 -1.02 18.42 3.13
CA TRP A 40 -0.43 18.29 1.80
C TRP A 40 -1.21 19.07 0.73
N LEU A 41 -2.55 19.09 0.79
CA LEU A 41 -3.37 19.92 -0.12
C LEU A 41 -3.10 21.42 0.09
N VAL A 42 -3.04 21.87 1.34
CA VAL A 42 -2.67 23.27 1.66
C VAL A 42 -1.27 23.58 1.13
N PHE A 43 -0.30 22.67 1.32
CA PHE A 43 1.03 22.80 0.76
C PHE A 43 1.00 22.93 -0.77
N LEU A 44 0.23 22.09 -1.49
CA LEU A 44 0.13 22.18 -2.94
C LEU A 44 -0.46 23.51 -3.40
N VAL A 45 -1.53 23.99 -2.75
CA VAL A 45 -2.14 25.27 -3.09
C VAL A 45 -1.13 26.41 -2.89
N LEU A 46 -0.44 26.42 -1.74
CA LEU A 46 0.59 27.43 -1.47
C LEU A 46 1.75 27.34 -2.46
N TRP A 47 2.20 26.13 -2.78
CA TRP A 47 3.28 25.90 -3.73
C TRP A 47 2.92 26.39 -5.13
N LEU A 48 1.79 25.91 -5.68
CA LEU A 48 1.38 26.23 -7.06
C LEU A 48 1.09 27.72 -7.24
N PHE A 49 0.43 28.38 -6.28
CA PHE A 49 0.05 29.78 -6.44
C PHE A 49 1.19 30.76 -6.17
N PHE A 50 2.02 30.50 -5.15
CA PHE A 50 3.01 31.49 -4.69
C PHE A 50 4.43 31.17 -5.14
N TYR A 51 4.82 29.91 -5.25
CA TYR A 51 6.20 29.52 -5.52
C TYR A 51 6.43 29.06 -6.95
N ALA A 52 5.47 28.36 -7.57
CA ALA A 52 5.68 27.69 -8.84
C ALA A 52 6.07 28.63 -9.99
N LYS A 53 5.62 29.90 -9.96
CA LYS A 53 5.97 30.91 -10.97
C LYS A 53 7.47 31.24 -11.02
N ASN A 54 8.19 31.06 -9.91
CA ASN A 54 9.62 31.37 -9.82
C ASN A 54 10.51 30.19 -10.27
N TYR A 55 9.90 29.03 -10.55
CA TYR A 55 10.60 27.84 -10.98
C TYR A 55 10.22 27.47 -12.41
N ALA A 56 11.19 26.92 -13.14
CA ALA A 56 10.91 26.29 -14.42
C ALA A 56 9.95 25.10 -14.21
N TRP A 57 9.16 24.77 -15.23
CA TRP A 57 8.09 23.77 -15.13
C TRP A 57 8.63 22.39 -14.71
N GLU A 58 9.85 22.04 -15.13
CA GLU A 58 10.54 20.80 -14.78
C GLU A 58 10.79 20.70 -13.28
N LYS A 59 11.28 21.80 -12.67
CA LYS A 59 11.54 21.86 -11.22
C LYS A 59 10.25 21.78 -10.42
N ASN A 60 9.16 22.37 -10.93
CA ASN A 60 7.84 22.22 -10.30
C ASN A 60 7.37 20.76 -10.29
N VAL A 61 7.61 20.02 -11.38
CA VAL A 61 7.33 18.57 -11.43
C VAL A 61 8.20 17.80 -10.43
N ALA A 62 9.50 18.10 -10.35
CA ALA A 62 10.40 17.46 -9.39
C ALA A 62 9.94 17.66 -7.93
N ILE A 63 9.53 18.87 -7.58
CA ILE A 63 9.07 19.21 -6.22
C ILE A 63 7.72 18.56 -5.93
N PHE A 64 6.83 18.48 -6.91
CA PHE A 64 5.59 17.74 -6.79
C PHE A 64 5.85 16.25 -6.51
N LEU A 65 6.73 15.60 -7.29
CA LEU A 65 7.13 14.20 -7.07
C LEU A 65 7.79 13.99 -5.70
N LEU A 66 8.65 14.92 -5.28
CA LEU A 66 9.27 14.88 -3.96
C LEU A 66 8.23 14.98 -2.84
N SER A 67 7.21 15.84 -3.01
CA SER A 67 6.12 15.98 -2.03
C SER A 67 5.29 14.69 -1.93
N LEU A 68 5.03 14.02 -3.06
CA LEU A 68 4.35 12.72 -3.08
C LEU A 68 5.21 11.65 -2.40
N LEU A 69 6.52 11.64 -2.65
CA LEU A 69 7.44 10.71 -1.99
C LEU A 69 7.37 10.89 -0.46
N LEU A 70 7.44 12.13 0.03
CA LEU A 70 7.31 12.43 1.46
C LEU A 70 5.94 12.00 2.01
N LEU A 71 4.86 12.28 1.28
CA LEU A 71 3.51 11.86 1.65
C LEU A 71 3.41 10.34 1.81
N THR A 72 3.94 9.59 0.83
CA THR A 72 3.93 8.13 0.87
C THR A 72 4.77 7.57 2.01
N VAL A 73 5.88 8.20 2.38
CA VAL A 73 6.69 7.75 3.53
C VAL A 73 5.96 8.02 4.85
N ILE A 74 5.43 9.24 5.03
CA ILE A 74 4.74 9.65 6.27
C ILE A 74 3.49 8.81 6.51
N LEU A 75 2.70 8.54 5.48
CA LEU A 75 1.51 7.70 5.59
C LEU A 75 1.83 6.20 5.52
N GLY A 76 2.72 5.82 4.62
CA GLY A 76 3.03 4.42 4.34
C GLY A 76 3.67 3.71 5.52
N VAL A 77 4.57 4.37 6.27
CA VAL A 77 5.27 3.71 7.39
C VAL A 77 4.32 3.29 8.52
N PRO A 78 3.46 4.16 9.08
CA PRO A 78 2.50 3.76 10.11
C PRO A 78 1.51 2.68 9.66
N TRP A 79 1.05 2.75 8.41
CA TRP A 79 0.11 1.76 7.83
C TRP A 79 0.80 0.42 7.56
N ALA A 80 2.01 0.43 6.99
CA ALA A 80 2.80 -0.77 6.75
C ALA A 80 3.13 -1.47 8.08
N TYR A 81 3.61 -0.73 9.09
CA TYR A 81 3.90 -1.28 10.41
C TYR A 81 2.69 -1.99 11.02
N TRP A 82 1.51 -1.38 10.91
CA TRP A 82 0.29 -2.00 11.39
C TRP A 82 -0.13 -3.22 10.58
N ALA A 83 -0.06 -3.14 9.25
CA ALA A 83 -0.37 -4.26 8.36
C ALA A 83 0.51 -5.48 8.70
N PHE A 84 1.81 -5.27 8.96
CA PHE A 84 2.70 -6.33 9.42
C PHE A 84 2.29 -6.91 10.78
N LYS A 85 1.84 -6.07 11.72
CA LYS A 85 1.38 -6.53 13.04
C LYS A 85 0.08 -7.36 12.96
N LYS A 86 -0.84 -6.99 12.08
CA LYS A 86 -2.16 -7.63 11.93
C LYS A 86 -2.21 -8.75 10.89
N GLN A 87 -1.05 -9.23 10.42
CA GLN A 87 -1.01 -10.33 9.46
C GLN A 87 -1.84 -11.53 9.90
N THR A 88 -2.79 -11.89 9.05
CA THR A 88 -3.58 -13.12 9.13
C THR A 88 -2.68 -14.35 9.00
N THR A 89 -3.16 -15.51 9.45
CA THR A 89 -2.45 -16.79 9.27
C THR A 89 -2.18 -17.08 7.80
N VAL A 90 -3.14 -16.82 6.92
CA VAL A 90 -2.98 -16.97 5.46
C VAL A 90 -1.86 -16.06 4.91
N GLU A 91 -1.82 -14.79 5.32
CA GLU A 91 -0.74 -13.88 4.91
C GLU A 91 0.63 -14.32 5.43
N LYS A 92 0.71 -14.85 6.65
CA LYS A 92 1.97 -15.40 7.19
C LYS A 92 2.45 -16.60 6.37
N GLU A 93 1.53 -17.43 5.87
CA GLU A 93 1.88 -18.55 5.00
C GLU A 93 2.36 -18.09 3.63
N MET A 94 1.70 -17.08 3.04
CA MET A 94 2.20 -16.44 1.80
C MET A 94 3.59 -15.84 1.99
N TRP A 95 3.83 -15.16 3.12
CA TRP A 95 5.14 -14.58 3.45
C TRP A 95 6.25 -15.61 3.68
N LYS A 96 5.91 -16.87 3.97
CA LYS A 96 6.88 -17.98 4.09
C LYS A 96 7.25 -18.60 2.74
N GLN A 97 6.50 -18.34 1.66
CA GLN A 97 6.85 -18.86 0.35
C GLN A 97 8.21 -18.32 -0.10
N LYS A 98 9.11 -19.23 -0.50
CA LYS A 98 10.45 -18.87 -0.98
C LYS A 98 10.33 -17.95 -2.20
N GLY A 99 10.92 -16.77 -2.09
CA GLY A 99 10.95 -15.76 -3.15
C GLY A 99 9.88 -14.67 -3.06
N PHE A 100 8.82 -14.83 -2.25
CA PHE A 100 7.80 -13.78 -2.09
C PHE A 100 8.39 -12.51 -1.46
N GLN A 101 9.11 -12.66 -0.35
CA GLN A 101 9.71 -11.53 0.38
C GLN A 101 10.69 -10.73 -0.47
N TRP A 102 11.57 -11.42 -1.21
CA TRP A 102 12.54 -10.76 -2.09
C TRP A 102 11.83 -9.95 -3.19
N ARG A 103 10.79 -10.50 -3.82
CA ARG A 103 10.02 -9.79 -4.86
C ARG A 103 9.28 -8.58 -4.30
N PHE A 104 8.73 -8.69 -3.09
CA PHE A 104 8.09 -7.57 -2.41
C PHE A 104 9.09 -6.43 -2.15
N TRP A 105 10.24 -6.73 -1.54
CA TRP A 105 11.29 -5.74 -1.31
C TRP A 105 11.87 -5.17 -2.60
N ALA A 106 12.11 -6.01 -3.60
CA ALA A 106 12.54 -5.57 -4.92
C ALA A 106 11.53 -4.62 -5.55
N SER A 107 10.22 -4.87 -5.42
CA SER A 107 9.18 -3.99 -5.96
C SER A 107 9.18 -2.61 -5.30
N ILE A 108 9.35 -2.57 -3.97
CA ILE A 108 9.49 -1.31 -3.22
C ILE A 108 10.75 -0.56 -3.68
N ILE A 109 11.89 -1.24 -3.78
CA ILE A 109 13.16 -0.63 -4.18
C ILE A 109 13.09 -0.10 -5.62
N ILE A 110 12.52 -0.87 -6.55
CA ILE A 110 12.32 -0.45 -7.94
C ILE A 110 11.40 0.77 -8.00
N GLY A 111 10.27 0.76 -7.29
CA GLY A 111 9.32 1.87 -7.26
C GLY A 111 9.94 3.15 -6.69
N LEU A 112 10.58 3.07 -5.51
CA LEU A 112 11.25 4.22 -4.89
C LEU A 112 12.44 4.70 -5.74
N GLY A 113 13.22 3.78 -6.29
CA GLY A 113 14.35 4.09 -7.16
C GLY A 113 13.91 4.83 -8.43
N ALA A 114 12.81 4.40 -9.06
CA ALA A 114 12.23 5.09 -10.21
C ALA A 114 11.76 6.51 -9.87
N ILE A 115 11.09 6.69 -8.72
CA ILE A 115 10.65 8.02 -8.25
C ILE A 115 11.85 8.93 -7.96
N ILE A 116 12.87 8.44 -7.25
CA ILE A 116 14.08 9.20 -6.92
C ILE A 116 14.83 9.58 -8.20
N PHE A 117 14.96 8.65 -9.15
CA PHE A 117 15.55 8.90 -10.45
C PHE A 117 14.80 10.01 -11.20
N LEU A 118 13.47 9.98 -11.24
CA LEU A 118 12.67 11.01 -11.88
C LEU A 118 12.79 12.37 -11.19
N ILE A 119 12.82 12.41 -9.86
CA ILE A 119 13.07 13.65 -9.10
C ILE A 119 14.43 14.24 -9.51
N TYR A 120 15.48 13.41 -9.52
CA TYR A 120 16.81 13.85 -9.93
C TYR A 120 16.84 14.33 -11.38
N TRP A 121 16.21 13.59 -12.30
CA TRP A 121 16.09 13.94 -13.71
C TRP A 121 15.45 15.32 -13.90
N PHE A 122 14.24 15.50 -13.37
CA PHE A 122 13.48 16.76 -13.51
C PHE A 122 14.14 17.94 -12.79
N TRP A 123 14.88 17.69 -11.71
CA TRP A 123 15.57 18.75 -10.97
C TRP A 123 16.86 19.21 -11.67
N ALA A 124 17.71 18.27 -12.10
CA ALA A 124 19.08 18.55 -12.49
C ALA A 124 19.34 18.44 -14.00
N LEU A 125 18.64 17.54 -14.69
CA LEU A 125 18.97 17.15 -16.07
C LEU A 125 17.95 17.61 -17.11
N ALA A 126 16.72 17.94 -16.72
CA ALA A 126 15.62 18.17 -17.66
C ALA A 126 15.64 19.52 -18.41
N GLN A 127 16.35 20.54 -17.90
CA GLN A 127 16.33 21.91 -18.46
C GLN A 127 16.76 22.06 -19.94
N PRO A 128 17.77 21.34 -20.46
CA PRO A 128 18.15 21.47 -21.87
C PRO A 128 17.21 20.72 -22.83
N TYR A 129 16.25 19.93 -22.33
CA TYR A 129 15.37 19.10 -23.15
C TYR A 129 14.00 19.75 -23.32
N ASP A 130 13.36 19.50 -24.47
CA ASP A 130 11.99 19.94 -24.68
C ASP A 130 10.98 19.13 -23.84
N ILE A 131 9.73 19.60 -23.82
CA ILE A 131 8.66 18.94 -23.05
C ILE A 131 8.36 17.52 -23.54
N TYR A 132 8.46 17.25 -24.85
CA TYR A 132 8.20 15.94 -25.44
C TYR A 132 9.33 14.94 -25.13
N GLN A 133 10.58 15.39 -25.14
CA GLN A 133 11.75 14.62 -24.76
C GLN A 133 11.69 14.25 -23.27
N ASN A 134 11.38 15.21 -22.41
CA ASN A 134 11.20 14.96 -20.98
C ASN A 134 10.04 13.99 -20.71
N LEU A 135 8.93 14.12 -21.45
CA LEU A 135 7.80 13.20 -21.37
C LEU A 135 8.18 11.79 -21.87
N ALA A 136 8.94 11.68 -22.95
CA ALA A 136 9.42 10.40 -23.45
C ALA A 136 10.30 9.69 -22.42
N ILE A 137 11.21 10.41 -21.77
CA ILE A 137 12.09 9.86 -20.73
C ILE A 137 11.29 9.41 -19.51
N PHE A 138 10.27 10.18 -19.11
CA PHE A 138 9.33 9.78 -18.07
C PHE A 138 8.61 8.47 -18.41
N ILE A 139 8.05 8.36 -19.63
CA ILE A 139 7.35 7.14 -20.08
C ILE A 139 8.32 5.95 -20.14
N VAL A 140 9.52 6.14 -20.68
CA VAL A 140 10.54 5.08 -20.76
C VAL A 140 10.94 4.59 -19.37
N ALA A 141 11.12 5.49 -18.40
CA ALA A 141 11.42 5.11 -17.02
C ALA A 141 10.29 4.25 -16.41
N LEU A 142 9.02 4.62 -16.64
CA LEU A 142 7.88 3.83 -16.19
C LEU A 142 7.78 2.48 -16.89
N LEU A 143 8.08 2.41 -18.19
CA LEU A 143 8.09 1.17 -18.95
C LEU A 143 9.19 0.22 -18.48
N ILE A 144 10.38 0.74 -18.18
CA ILE A 144 11.47 -0.07 -17.62
C ILE A 144 11.08 -0.59 -16.24
N ALA A 145 10.62 0.29 -15.34
CA ALA A 145 10.21 -0.13 -13.99
C ALA A 145 9.04 -1.12 -14.03
N GLY A 146 7.99 -0.81 -14.79
CA GLY A 146 6.83 -1.66 -14.97
C GLY A 146 7.16 -2.98 -15.65
N GLY A 147 8.05 -2.96 -16.65
CA GLY A 147 8.54 -4.15 -17.34
C GLY A 147 9.34 -5.08 -16.41
N LEU A 148 10.23 -4.52 -15.58
CA LEU A 148 10.97 -5.30 -14.57
C LEU A 148 10.02 -5.91 -13.54
N LEU A 149 9.04 -5.14 -13.05
CA LEU A 149 8.02 -5.65 -12.14
C LEU A 149 7.18 -6.75 -12.80
N ALA A 150 6.68 -6.52 -14.01
CA ALA A 150 5.88 -7.51 -14.75
C ALA A 150 6.68 -8.80 -14.99
N ALA A 151 7.93 -8.71 -15.44
CA ALA A 151 8.79 -9.87 -15.66
C ALA A 151 9.07 -10.64 -14.37
N MET A 152 9.21 -9.94 -13.24
CA MET A 152 9.46 -10.56 -11.94
C MET A 152 8.23 -11.30 -11.39
N TRP A 153 7.02 -10.79 -11.66
CA TRP A 153 5.75 -11.34 -11.14
C TRP A 153 5.06 -12.32 -12.10
N ALA A 154 5.26 -12.20 -13.42
CA ALA A 154 4.57 -13.02 -14.42
C ALA A 154 4.75 -14.55 -14.23
N PRO A 155 5.96 -15.08 -13.95
CA PRO A 155 6.12 -16.53 -13.73
C PRO A 155 5.33 -17.04 -12.52
N TRP A 156 5.16 -16.23 -11.48
CA TRP A 156 4.51 -16.65 -10.24
C TRP A 156 2.99 -16.75 -10.38
N GLY A 157 2.38 -15.79 -11.08
CA GLY A 157 0.94 -15.80 -11.35
C GLY A 157 0.49 -16.98 -12.21
N MET A 158 1.37 -17.49 -13.09
CA MET A 158 1.09 -18.67 -13.91
C MET A 158 1.22 -19.99 -13.13
N THR A 159 2.06 -20.04 -12.08
CA THR A 159 2.27 -21.25 -11.28
C THR A 159 1.22 -21.51 -10.21
N HIS A 160 0.33 -20.56 -9.92
CA HIS A 160 -0.75 -20.72 -8.94
C HIS A 160 -2.09 -20.45 -9.63
N PRO A 161 -2.56 -21.33 -10.52
CA PRO A 161 -3.95 -21.26 -10.98
C PRO A 161 -4.83 -21.30 -9.72
N LEU A 162 -5.75 -20.34 -9.60
CA LEU A 162 -6.75 -20.32 -8.54
C LEU A 162 -7.44 -21.68 -8.54
N GLU A 163 -7.06 -22.52 -7.59
CA GLU A 163 -7.77 -23.76 -7.34
C GLU A 163 -9.14 -23.32 -6.84
N HIS A 164 -10.10 -23.30 -7.76
CA HIS A 164 -11.49 -23.06 -7.43
C HIS A 164 -11.84 -24.18 -6.45
N HIS A 165 -11.84 -23.84 -5.16
CA HIS A 165 -12.56 -24.58 -4.15
C HIS A 165 -14.03 -24.57 -4.59
N HIS A 166 -14.38 -25.55 -5.42
CA HIS A 166 -15.72 -26.09 -5.48
C HIS A 166 -15.95 -26.70 -4.12
N ASP A 167 -16.34 -25.85 -3.18
CA ASP A 167 -16.95 -26.31 -1.95
C ASP A 167 -18.24 -26.99 -2.40
N HIS A 168 -18.14 -28.31 -2.44
CA HIS A 168 -19.28 -29.20 -2.35
C HIS A 168 -20.13 -28.67 -1.19
N HIS A 169 -21.25 -28.03 -1.53
CA HIS A 169 -22.46 -28.11 -0.75
C HIS A 169 -22.74 -29.60 -0.53
N VAL A 170 -22.14 -30.16 0.52
CA VAL A 170 -22.58 -31.42 1.10
C VAL A 170 -23.94 -31.11 1.69
N HIS A 171 -24.95 -31.50 0.93
CA HIS A 171 -26.26 -31.85 1.42
C HIS A 171 -26.10 -32.83 2.59
N ASP A 172 -26.12 -32.31 3.82
CA ASP A 172 -26.51 -33.08 5.00
C ASP A 172 -28.03 -32.89 5.22
N ASP A 173 -28.79 -33.25 4.20
CA ASP A 173 -30.21 -33.56 4.29
C ASP A 173 -30.38 -34.98 3.75
N ASP A 174 -30.07 -36.02 4.54
CA ASP A 174 -31.00 -37.14 4.67
C ASP A 174 -30.65 -38.19 5.73
N HIS A 175 -31.74 -38.69 6.32
CA HIS A 175 -31.91 -40.03 6.89
C HIS A 175 -31.21 -40.41 8.20
N GLY A 176 -31.96 -40.19 9.29
CA GLY A 176 -31.85 -40.94 10.54
C GLY A 176 -33.16 -41.00 11.31
N LYS A 177 -34.27 -41.36 10.64
CA LYS A 177 -35.47 -41.88 11.29
C LYS A 177 -35.23 -43.36 11.60
N GLU A 178 -35.26 -43.74 12.87
CA GLU A 178 -36.05 -44.83 13.48
C GLU A 178 -35.70 -44.98 14.97
#